data_AF-A0A1Q7WY21-F1
#
_entry.id   AF-A0A1Q7WY21-F1
#
_cell.length_a   1.000
_cell.length_b   1.000
_cell.length_c   1.000
_cell.angle_alpha   90.00
_cell.angle_beta   90.00
_cell.angle_gamma   90.00
#
_symmetry.space_group_name_H-M   'P 1'
#
loop_
_entity.id
_entity.type
_entity.pdbx_description
1 polymer ?
#
loop_
_entity_poly.entity_id
_entity_poly.type
_entity_poly.pdbx_seq_one_letter_code
_entity_poly.pdbx_strand_id
1 'polypeptide(L)'
;MGRATDPPARGSEAVAKPVVSVIADAVAIVREILVWPVRLWLGAAELAGAFVLSAWEAVALPLLELGVAALRAALRLGERQVTPARGLTVVAIAATIGLGASQFSDYRAVEIGAPSYKAVENVAPAPRVDTQSPRSAHGVAVFAIAVAGLFATAFAVGRNWRLARLLTVLGVAAIVICLLVDAPQGLREGSAAVDYEGAKAILLGGFWAQLWSAVTLAVVGPLLAAQLRAVHAAGRADQARGLEEQGVTETFPVPPPGSGMEGAAT
;
A
#
# COMPACT_ATOMS: atom_id res chain seq x y z
N MET A 1 -33.92 -87.00 52.67
CA MET A 1 -33.42 -87.92 51.62
C MET A 1 -33.87 -87.36 50.28
N GLY A 2 -32.96 -87.22 49.30
CA GLY A 2 -33.26 -86.78 47.92
C GLY A 2 -32.58 -85.47 47.51
N ARG A 3 -31.25 -85.51 47.32
CA ARG A 3 -30.47 -84.48 46.61
C ARG A 3 -30.81 -84.58 45.11
N ALA A 4 -31.40 -83.55 44.52
CA ALA A 4 -31.49 -83.39 43.07
C ALA A 4 -30.48 -82.30 42.66
N THR A 5 -29.44 -82.73 41.97
CA THR A 5 -28.38 -81.90 41.39
C THR A 5 -28.86 -81.32 40.07
N ASP A 6 -28.97 -80.00 39.98
CA ASP A 6 -29.16 -79.32 38.69
C ASP A 6 -27.91 -79.47 37.80
N PRO A 7 -28.08 -79.77 36.50
CA PRO A 7 -26.96 -79.84 35.57
C PRO A 7 -26.43 -78.43 35.25
N PRO A 8 -25.10 -78.28 35.06
CA PRO A 8 -24.51 -76.98 34.74
C PRO A 8 -24.94 -76.52 33.34
N ALA A 9 -25.48 -75.31 33.25
CA ALA A 9 -25.72 -74.58 32.01
C ALA A 9 -24.40 -74.29 31.29
N ARG A 10 -23.88 -75.28 30.56
CA ARG A 10 -22.81 -75.14 29.57
C ARG A 10 -23.47 -75.09 28.20
N GLY A 11 -23.41 -73.96 27.49
CA GLY A 11 -23.80 -74.03 26.08
C GLY A 11 -23.90 -72.79 25.23
N SER A 12 -23.71 -71.56 25.73
CA SER A 12 -23.72 -70.36 24.87
C SER A 12 -22.36 -69.65 24.75
N GLU A 13 -21.46 -69.79 25.74
CA GLU A 13 -20.10 -69.24 25.64
C GLU A 13 -19.17 -70.00 24.68
N ALA A 14 -19.47 -71.26 24.36
CA ALA A 14 -18.59 -72.10 23.54
C ALA A 14 -18.64 -71.73 22.05
N VAL A 15 -19.73 -71.14 21.57
CA VAL A 15 -19.90 -70.77 20.14
C VAL A 15 -19.52 -69.30 19.87
N ALA A 16 -19.52 -68.44 20.89
CA ALA A 16 -19.15 -67.03 20.73
C ALA A 16 -17.63 -66.83 20.50
N LYS A 17 -16.77 -67.64 21.14
CA LYS A 17 -15.31 -67.53 21.02
C LYS A 17 -14.75 -67.71 19.59
N PRO A 18 -15.18 -68.72 18.79
CA PRO A 18 -14.65 -68.88 17.43
C PRO A 18 -15.08 -67.75 16.50
N VAL A 19 -16.30 -67.22 16.61
CA VAL A 19 -16.77 -66.11 15.76
C VAL A 19 -16.00 -64.82 16.06
N VAL A 20 -15.75 -64.52 17.34
CA VAL A 20 -14.96 -63.36 17.75
C VAL A 20 -13.51 -63.47 17.26
N SER A 21 -12.92 -64.67 17.29
CA SER A 21 -11.57 -64.91 16.74
C SER A 21 -11.50 -64.65 15.24
N VAL A 22 -12.47 -65.15 14.47
CA VAL A 22 -12.50 -64.96 13.00
C VAL A 22 -12.70 -63.49 12.64
N ILE A 23 -13.56 -62.76 13.37
CA ILE A 23 -13.74 -61.31 13.17
C ILE A 23 -12.47 -60.55 13.53
N ALA A 24 -11.79 -60.91 14.63
CA ALA A 24 -10.54 -60.28 15.03
C ALA A 24 -9.44 -60.48 13.98
N ASP A 25 -9.31 -61.70 13.44
CA ASP A 25 -8.34 -62.00 12.37
C ASP A 25 -8.69 -61.28 11.07
N ALA A 26 -9.97 -61.22 10.68
CA ALA A 26 -10.41 -60.47 9.51
C ALA A 26 -10.13 -58.96 9.65
N VAL A 27 -10.38 -58.38 10.83
CA VAL A 27 -10.07 -56.97 11.11
C VAL A 27 -8.56 -56.72 11.09
N ALA A 28 -7.75 -57.65 11.62
CA ALA A 28 -6.30 -57.55 11.57
C ALA A 28 -5.78 -57.57 10.11
N ILE A 29 -6.32 -58.47 9.27
CA ILE A 29 -5.97 -58.56 7.85
C ILE A 29 -6.39 -57.29 7.10
N VAL A 30 -7.62 -56.80 7.31
CA VAL A 30 -8.09 -55.54 6.68
C VAL A 30 -7.24 -54.36 7.12
N ARG A 31 -6.88 -54.28 8.41
CA ARG A 31 -5.98 -53.23 8.93
C ARG A 31 -4.61 -53.30 8.26
N GLU A 32 -4.04 -54.49 8.10
CA GLU A 32 -2.72 -54.66 7.49
C GLU A 32 -2.73 -54.32 5.99
N ILE A 33 -3.80 -54.72 5.28
CA ILE A 33 -4.02 -54.37 3.88
C ILE A 33 -4.19 -52.85 3.70
N LEU A 34 -4.82 -52.14 4.64
CA LEU A 34 -4.99 -50.68 4.55
C LEU A 34 -3.76 -49.89 5.00
N VAL A 35 -2.96 -50.42 5.93
CA VAL A 35 -1.73 -49.77 6.42
C VAL A 35 -0.67 -49.68 5.31
N TRP A 36 -0.59 -50.67 4.43
CA TRP A 36 0.40 -50.72 3.36
C TRP A 36 0.28 -49.57 2.34
N PRO A 37 -0.90 -49.31 1.75
CA PRO A 37 -1.13 -48.16 0.87
C PRO A 37 -0.84 -46.83 1.55
N VAL A 38 -1.24 -46.66 2.82
CA VAL A 38 -0.99 -45.42 3.59
C VAL A 38 0.52 -45.18 3.76
N ARG A 39 1.30 -46.21 4.07
CA ARG A 39 2.77 -46.10 4.18
C ARG A 39 3.44 -45.76 2.85
N LEU A 40 2.98 -46.38 1.75
CA LEU A 40 3.46 -46.06 0.40
C LEU A 40 3.14 -44.60 0.03
N TRP A 41 1.93 -44.14 0.37
CA TRP A 41 1.50 -42.78 0.09
C TRP A 41 2.30 -41.75 0.91
N LEU A 42 2.54 -42.00 2.19
CA LEU A 42 3.38 -41.15 3.04
C LEU A 42 4.82 -41.08 2.53
N GLY A 43 5.42 -42.21 2.14
CA GLY A 43 6.77 -42.22 1.57
C GLY A 43 6.86 -41.46 0.24
N ALA A 44 5.84 -41.57 -0.61
CA ALA A 44 5.76 -40.80 -1.84
C ALA A 44 5.59 -39.29 -1.56
N ALA A 45 4.79 -38.93 -0.56
CA ALA A 45 4.58 -37.55 -0.13
C ALA A 45 5.85 -36.93 0.48
N GLU A 46 6.62 -37.68 1.27
CA GLU A 46 7.91 -37.24 1.81
C GLU A 46 8.94 -36.98 0.71
N LEU A 47 9.04 -37.89 -0.28
CA LEU A 47 9.93 -37.72 -1.43
C LEU A 47 9.52 -36.52 -2.29
N ALA A 48 8.22 -36.38 -2.57
CA ALA A 48 7.70 -35.23 -3.31
C ALA A 48 7.94 -33.92 -2.53
N GLY A 49 7.71 -33.92 -1.21
CA GLY A 49 7.96 -32.78 -0.34
C GLY A 49 9.43 -32.38 -0.30
N ALA A 50 10.34 -33.34 -0.12
CA ALA A 50 11.79 -33.11 -0.13
C ALA A 50 12.25 -32.58 -1.50
N PHE A 51 11.72 -33.13 -2.60
CA PHE A 51 12.03 -32.65 -3.94
C PHE A 51 11.57 -31.21 -4.15
N VAL A 52 10.32 -30.89 -3.79
CA VAL A 52 9.76 -29.53 -3.90
C VAL A 52 10.56 -28.54 -3.04
N LEU A 53 10.90 -28.91 -1.80
CA LEU A 53 11.65 -28.04 -0.90
C LEU A 53 13.08 -27.81 -1.41
N SER A 54 13.74 -28.87 -1.90
CA SER A 54 15.07 -28.75 -2.52
C SER A 54 15.06 -27.90 -3.79
N ALA A 55 14.04 -28.03 -4.64
CA ALA A 55 13.86 -27.21 -5.82
C ALA A 55 13.57 -25.74 -5.45
N TRP A 56 12.79 -25.52 -4.39
CA TRP A 56 12.52 -24.18 -3.87
C TRP A 56 13.78 -23.50 -3.32
N GLU A 57 14.58 -24.21 -2.53
CA GLU A 57 15.85 -23.70 -2.00
C GLU A 57 16.89 -23.48 -3.11
N ALA A 58 17.00 -24.39 -4.07
CA ALA A 58 17.97 -24.31 -5.14
C ALA A 58 17.61 -23.30 -6.24
N VAL A 59 16.33 -22.97 -6.42
CA VAL A 59 15.84 -22.15 -7.54
C VAL A 59 15.12 -20.90 -7.07
N ALA A 60 14.12 -21.02 -6.18
CA ALA A 60 13.28 -19.89 -5.80
C ALA A 60 14.03 -18.88 -4.90
N LEU A 61 14.81 -19.36 -3.93
CA LEU A 61 15.62 -18.48 -3.07
C LEU A 61 16.68 -17.67 -3.84
N PRO A 62 17.55 -18.26 -4.70
CA PRO A 62 18.53 -17.48 -5.44
C PRO A 62 17.86 -16.55 -6.46
N LEU A 63 16.73 -16.93 -7.07
CA LEU A 63 15.96 -16.02 -7.93
C LEU A 63 15.36 -14.84 -7.15
N LEU A 64 14.89 -15.06 -5.91
CA LEU A 64 14.42 -14.00 -5.02
C LEU A 64 15.56 -13.07 -4.61
N GLU A 65 16.72 -13.61 -4.25
CA GLU A 65 17.91 -12.81 -3.92
C GLU A 65 18.38 -11.98 -5.11
N LEU A 66 18.43 -12.59 -6.31
CA LEU A 66 18.72 -11.90 -7.56
C LEU A 66 17.68 -10.80 -7.85
N GLY A 67 16.40 -11.09 -7.63
CA GLY A 67 15.30 -10.13 -7.79
C GLY A 67 15.41 -8.95 -6.85
N VAL A 68 15.73 -9.18 -5.57
CA VAL A 68 15.96 -8.12 -4.58
C VAL A 68 17.22 -7.32 -4.91
N ALA A 69 18.30 -7.97 -5.34
CA ALA A 69 19.52 -7.30 -5.77
C ALA A 69 19.29 -6.43 -7.01
N ALA A 70 18.57 -6.95 -8.02
CA ALA A 70 18.19 -6.22 -9.22
C ALA A 70 17.26 -5.05 -8.90
N LEU A 71 16.28 -5.23 -8.01
CA LEU A 71 15.41 -4.15 -7.55
C LEU A 71 16.21 -3.04 -6.84
N ARG A 72 17.13 -3.40 -5.94
CA ARG A 72 18.02 -2.43 -5.29
C ARG A 72 18.93 -1.72 -6.29
N ALA A 73 19.44 -2.43 -7.30
CA ALA A 73 20.26 -1.83 -8.35
C ALA A 73 19.45 -0.87 -9.23
N ALA A 74 18.22 -1.25 -9.60
CA ALA A 74 17.29 -0.40 -10.34
C ALA A 74 16.89 0.84 -9.53
N LEU A 75 16.64 0.70 -8.23
CA LEU A 75 16.40 1.83 -7.33
C LEU A 75 17.62 2.74 -7.23
N ARG A 76 18.84 2.20 -7.12
CA ARG A 76 20.09 3.00 -7.14
C ARG A 76 20.32 3.72 -8.47
N LEU A 77 19.96 3.09 -9.59
CA LEU A 77 20.01 3.71 -10.91
C LEU A 77 18.96 4.82 -11.04
N GLY A 78 17.76 4.55 -10.52
CA GLY A 78 16.67 5.50 -10.37
C GLY A 78 17.08 6.69 -9.50
N GLU A 79 17.73 6.47 -8.36
CA GLU A 79 18.23 7.52 -7.46
C GLU A 79 19.26 8.43 -8.13
N ARG A 80 20.04 7.92 -9.09
CA ARG A 80 20.99 8.72 -9.88
C ARG A 80 20.32 9.69 -10.85
N GLN A 81 19.09 9.44 -11.27
CA GLN A 81 18.38 10.28 -12.26
C GLN A 81 17.11 10.96 -11.70
N VAL A 82 16.47 10.34 -10.71
CA VAL A 82 15.26 10.76 -10.01
C VAL A 82 15.64 10.97 -8.55
N THR A 83 15.97 12.20 -8.19
CA THR A 83 16.16 12.53 -6.78
C THR A 83 14.82 12.35 -6.05
N PRO A 84 14.79 11.86 -4.80
CA PRO A 84 13.55 11.69 -4.03
C PRO A 84 12.69 12.96 -3.99
N ALA A 85 13.32 14.13 -3.95
CA ALA A 85 12.65 15.43 -4.03
C ALA A 85 11.88 15.61 -5.35
N ARG A 86 12.44 15.24 -6.50
CA ARG A 86 11.76 15.31 -7.81
C ARG A 86 10.58 14.34 -7.87
N GLY A 87 10.77 13.11 -7.40
CA GLY A 87 9.69 12.12 -7.34
C GLY A 87 8.51 12.62 -6.49
N LEU A 88 8.78 13.10 -5.27
CA LEU A 88 7.75 13.66 -4.41
C LEU A 88 7.10 14.93 -4.98
N THR A 89 7.85 15.75 -5.73
CA THR A 89 7.29 16.92 -6.42
C THR A 89 6.30 16.48 -7.50
N VAL A 90 6.64 15.48 -8.31
CA VAL A 90 5.72 14.94 -9.34
C VAL A 90 4.47 14.36 -8.69
N VAL A 91 4.61 13.60 -7.61
CA VAL A 91 3.46 13.06 -6.87
C VAL A 91 2.59 14.18 -6.29
N ALA A 92 3.19 15.22 -5.70
CA ALA A 92 2.45 16.37 -5.19
C ALA A 92 1.69 17.11 -6.30
N ILE A 93 2.31 17.31 -7.47
CA ILE A 93 1.67 17.93 -8.64
C ILE A 93 0.51 17.04 -9.13
N ALA A 94 0.75 15.74 -9.30
CA ALA A 94 -0.26 14.79 -9.75
C ALA A 94 -1.46 14.74 -8.79
N ALA A 95 -1.20 14.67 -7.49
CA ALA A 95 -2.25 14.71 -6.45
C ALA A 95 -3.01 16.04 -6.47
N THR A 96 -2.31 17.17 -6.67
CA THR A 96 -2.96 18.48 -6.77
C THR A 96 -3.87 18.58 -8.01
N ILE A 97 -3.40 18.09 -9.16
CA ILE A 97 -4.19 18.04 -10.39
C ILE A 97 -5.38 17.10 -10.21
N GLY A 98 -5.18 15.92 -9.62
CA GLY A 98 -6.25 14.98 -9.30
C GLY A 98 -7.30 15.60 -8.38
N LEU A 99 -6.87 16.34 -7.35
CA LEU A 99 -7.77 17.08 -6.46
C LEU A 99 -8.58 18.13 -7.23
N GLY A 100 -7.93 18.91 -8.12
CA GLY A 100 -8.61 19.90 -8.95
C GLY A 100 -9.59 19.28 -9.96
N ALA A 101 -9.17 18.20 -10.63
CA ALA A 101 -9.99 17.50 -11.63
C ALA A 101 -11.22 16.81 -11.00
N SER A 102 -11.08 16.31 -9.76
CA SER A 102 -12.20 15.71 -9.02
C SER A 102 -13.40 16.66 -8.85
N GLN A 103 -13.16 17.98 -8.86
CA GLN A 103 -14.21 19.00 -8.74
C GLN A 103 -15.17 19.04 -9.93
N PHE A 104 -14.76 18.47 -11.06
CA PHE A 104 -15.55 18.40 -12.30
C PHE A 104 -16.07 17.00 -12.58
N SER A 105 -15.75 16.03 -11.71
CA SER A 105 -16.24 14.66 -11.82
C SER A 105 -17.49 14.49 -10.97
N ASP A 106 -18.38 13.58 -11.37
CA ASP A 106 -19.52 13.20 -10.53
C ASP A 106 -19.00 12.54 -9.24
N TYR A 107 -19.43 13.06 -8.09
CA TYR A 107 -19.03 12.52 -6.78
C TYR A 107 -20.15 11.73 -6.11
N ARG A 108 -21.40 11.95 -6.51
CA ARG A 108 -22.55 11.21 -6.00
C ARG A 108 -23.56 10.92 -7.10
N ALA A 109 -24.35 9.88 -6.86
CA ALA A 109 -25.56 9.58 -7.60
C ALA A 109 -26.57 8.86 -6.68
N VAL A 110 -27.82 8.80 -7.12
CA VAL A 110 -28.83 7.92 -6.53
C VAL A 110 -29.12 6.80 -7.52
N GLU A 111 -28.96 5.55 -7.08
CA GLU A 111 -29.34 4.37 -7.86
C GLU A 111 -30.79 3.99 -7.56
N ILE A 112 -31.57 3.73 -8.60
CA ILE A 112 -32.98 3.32 -8.47
C ILE A 112 -33.10 1.80 -8.56
N GLY A 113 -33.77 1.19 -7.59
CA GLY A 113 -34.07 -0.24 -7.61
C GLY A 113 -32.83 -1.14 -7.47
N ALA A 114 -31.73 -0.66 -6.91
CA ALA A 114 -30.45 -1.37 -6.84
C ALA A 114 -30.54 -2.85 -6.37
N PRO A 115 -31.37 -3.22 -5.35
CA PRO A 115 -31.53 -4.62 -4.96
C PRO A 115 -32.02 -5.53 -6.10
N SER A 116 -32.89 -5.03 -6.97
CA SER A 116 -33.47 -5.76 -8.10
C SER A 116 -32.47 -6.01 -9.23
N TYR A 117 -31.44 -5.17 -9.35
CA TYR A 117 -30.40 -5.29 -10.38
C TYR A 117 -29.21 -6.13 -9.95
N LYS A 118 -29.10 -6.52 -8.66
CA LYS A 118 -27.92 -7.21 -8.12
C LYS A 118 -27.56 -8.51 -8.84
N ALA A 119 -28.56 -9.28 -9.32
CA ALA A 119 -28.32 -10.53 -10.04
C ALA A 119 -27.79 -10.33 -11.47
N VAL A 120 -27.97 -9.13 -12.04
CA VAL A 120 -27.66 -8.81 -13.44
C VAL A 120 -26.72 -7.61 -13.58
N GLU A 121 -26.10 -7.15 -12.49
CA GLU A 121 -25.31 -5.91 -12.42
C GLU A 121 -24.19 -5.85 -13.48
N ASN A 122 -23.63 -7.00 -13.86
CA ASN A 122 -22.59 -7.12 -14.88
C ASN A 122 -23.07 -6.80 -16.31
N VAL A 123 -24.38 -6.90 -16.56
CA VAL A 123 -25.00 -6.69 -17.89
C VAL A 123 -25.88 -5.45 -17.90
N ALA A 124 -26.58 -5.19 -16.80
CA ALA A 124 -27.46 -4.04 -16.62
C ALA A 124 -27.26 -3.47 -15.21
N PRO A 125 -26.37 -2.48 -15.03
CA PRO A 125 -26.23 -1.79 -13.75
C PRO A 125 -27.50 -0.99 -13.43
N ALA A 126 -27.72 -0.74 -12.14
CA ALA A 126 -28.86 0.06 -11.69
C ALA A 126 -28.81 1.47 -12.32
N PRO A 127 -29.95 1.99 -12.83
CA PRO A 127 -29.99 3.33 -13.41
C PRO A 127 -29.66 4.38 -12.33
N ARG A 128 -28.85 5.37 -12.72
CA ARG A 128 -28.39 6.46 -11.86
C ARG A 128 -29.12 7.76 -12.20
N VAL A 129 -29.56 8.46 -11.17
CA VAL A 129 -30.19 9.78 -11.26
C VAL A 129 -29.55 10.75 -10.27
N ASP A 130 -29.87 12.05 -10.40
CA ASP A 130 -29.41 13.13 -9.51
C ASP A 130 -27.88 13.15 -9.32
N THR A 131 -27.16 13.00 -10.44
CA THR A 131 -25.70 13.10 -10.44
C THR A 131 -25.28 14.53 -10.14
N GLN A 132 -24.31 14.68 -9.24
CA GLN A 132 -23.79 15.99 -8.87
C GLN A 132 -22.27 15.99 -8.78
N SER A 133 -21.68 17.13 -9.12
CA SER A 133 -20.26 17.40 -8.96
C SER A 133 -19.98 18.06 -7.60
N PRO A 134 -18.77 17.92 -7.02
CA PRO A 134 -18.42 18.62 -5.78
C PRO A 134 -18.58 20.14 -5.93
N ARG A 135 -18.24 20.67 -7.10
CA ARG A 135 -18.35 22.10 -7.39
C ARG A 135 -19.79 22.61 -7.31
N SER A 136 -20.77 21.84 -7.81
CA SER A 136 -22.17 22.24 -7.77
C SER A 136 -22.77 22.18 -6.36
N ALA A 137 -22.26 21.31 -5.49
CA ALA A 137 -22.81 21.11 -4.15
C ALA A 137 -22.24 22.11 -3.11
N HIS A 138 -20.95 22.43 -3.17
CA HIS A 138 -20.28 23.21 -2.10
C HIS A 138 -19.33 24.29 -2.63
N GLY A 139 -19.40 24.62 -3.92
CA GLY A 139 -18.70 25.75 -4.51
C GLY A 139 -17.23 25.48 -4.87
N VAL A 140 -16.39 26.53 -4.80
CA VAL A 140 -15.03 26.51 -5.34
C VAL A 140 -13.92 26.29 -4.29
N ALA A 141 -14.28 25.92 -3.06
CA ALA A 141 -13.33 25.84 -1.95
C ALA A 141 -12.22 24.79 -2.17
N VAL A 142 -12.58 23.53 -2.49
CA VAL A 142 -11.59 22.47 -2.74
C VAL A 142 -10.79 22.75 -4.01
N PHE A 143 -11.40 23.38 -5.02
CA PHE A 143 -10.67 23.85 -6.19
C PHE A 143 -9.62 24.92 -5.82
N ALA A 144 -9.97 25.87 -4.96
CA ALA A 144 -9.02 26.88 -4.46
C ALA A 144 -7.88 26.23 -3.65
N ILE A 145 -8.18 25.19 -2.86
CA ILE A 145 -7.16 24.38 -2.16
C ILE A 145 -6.20 23.72 -3.16
N ALA A 146 -6.72 23.15 -4.26
CA ALA A 146 -5.87 22.57 -5.31
C ALA A 146 -4.97 23.64 -5.96
N VAL A 147 -5.51 24.80 -6.33
CA VAL A 147 -4.70 25.90 -6.88
C VAL A 147 -3.61 26.34 -5.89
N ALA A 148 -3.96 26.50 -4.60
CA ALA A 148 -2.99 26.82 -3.56
C ALA A 148 -1.91 25.75 -3.40
N GLY A 149 -2.28 24.46 -3.52
CA GLY A 149 -1.35 23.34 -3.49
C GLY A 149 -0.32 23.37 -4.62
N LEU A 150 -0.73 23.80 -5.82
CA LEU A 150 0.15 23.92 -6.98
C LEU A 150 1.19 25.02 -6.75
N PHE A 151 0.76 26.20 -6.28
CA PHE A 151 1.66 27.28 -5.91
C PHE A 151 2.58 26.91 -4.76
N ALA A 152 2.05 26.30 -3.70
CA ALA A 152 2.85 25.84 -2.57
C ALA A 152 3.96 24.87 -3.02
N THR A 153 3.65 23.95 -3.94
CA THR A 153 4.63 23.03 -4.52
C THR A 153 5.69 23.77 -5.33
N ALA A 154 5.29 24.65 -6.25
CA ALA A 154 6.21 25.41 -7.10
C ALA A 154 7.18 26.29 -6.28
N PHE A 155 6.64 27.04 -5.31
CA PHE A 155 7.46 27.90 -4.45
C PHE A 155 8.29 27.13 -3.44
N ALA A 156 7.85 25.94 -3.00
CA ALA A 156 8.65 25.08 -2.14
C ALA A 156 9.92 24.60 -2.85
N VAL A 157 9.79 24.18 -4.11
CA VAL A 157 10.91 23.71 -4.93
C VAL A 157 11.85 24.86 -5.29
N GLY A 158 11.31 26.03 -5.67
CA GLY A 158 12.11 27.14 -6.18
C GLY A 158 12.68 28.11 -5.14
N ARG A 159 12.11 28.19 -3.93
CA ARG A 159 12.45 29.28 -3.00
C ARG A 159 12.54 28.88 -1.53
N ASN A 160 11.51 28.21 -0.99
CA ASN A 160 11.44 27.96 0.45
C ASN A 160 10.81 26.60 0.76
N TRP A 161 11.66 25.64 1.09
CA TRP A 161 11.25 24.28 1.46
C TRP A 161 10.19 24.21 2.56
N ARG A 162 10.08 25.24 3.42
CA ARG A 162 9.06 25.29 4.48
C ARG A 162 7.63 25.38 3.90
N LEU A 163 7.47 25.89 2.69
CA LEU A 163 6.16 26.00 2.02
C LEU A 163 5.58 24.62 1.67
N ALA A 164 6.41 23.58 1.53
CA ALA A 164 5.91 22.21 1.36
C ALA A 164 5.07 21.74 2.56
N ARG A 165 5.26 22.32 3.75
CA ARG A 165 4.41 22.02 4.92
C ARG A 165 2.97 22.45 4.71
N LEU A 166 2.72 23.48 3.89
CA LEU A 166 1.35 23.92 3.57
C LEU A 166 0.56 22.83 2.86
N LEU A 167 1.21 21.95 2.09
CA LEU A 167 0.53 20.81 1.46
C LEU A 167 -0.11 19.88 2.49
N THR A 168 0.50 19.74 3.67
CA THR A 168 -0.07 18.99 4.79
C THR A 168 -1.39 19.61 5.25
N VAL A 169 -1.36 20.92 5.48
CA VAL A 169 -2.53 21.67 5.97
C VAL A 169 -3.64 21.67 4.93
N LEU A 170 -3.30 21.89 3.66
CA LEU A 170 -4.23 21.86 2.54
C LEU A 170 -4.83 20.47 2.32
N GLY A 171 -4.01 19.42 2.39
CA GLY A 171 -4.46 18.02 2.29
C GLY A 171 -5.41 17.66 3.44
N VAL A 172 -5.06 17.99 4.68
CA VAL A 172 -5.94 17.77 5.85
C VAL A 172 -7.24 18.55 5.73
N ALA A 173 -7.18 19.82 5.32
CA ALA A 173 -8.39 20.62 5.09
C ALA A 173 -9.31 19.98 4.05
N ALA A 174 -8.77 19.50 2.93
CA ALA A 174 -9.54 18.80 1.91
C ALA A 174 -10.12 17.46 2.41
N ILE A 175 -9.39 16.69 3.23
CA ILE A 175 -9.92 15.48 3.89
C ILE A 175 -11.11 15.84 4.78
N VAL A 176 -10.97 16.89 5.61
CA VAL A 176 -12.04 17.33 6.52
C VAL A 176 -13.29 17.74 5.75
N ILE A 177 -13.14 18.51 4.67
CA ILE A 177 -14.27 18.88 3.80
C ILE A 177 -14.92 17.61 3.22
N CYS A 178 -14.10 16.70 2.68
CA CYS A 178 -14.58 15.46 2.07
C CYS A 178 -15.38 14.60 3.06
N LEU A 179 -14.92 14.46 4.30
CA LEU A 179 -15.57 13.59 5.29
C LEU A 179 -16.74 14.26 6.01
N LEU A 180 -16.66 15.55 6.31
CA LEU A 180 -17.68 16.26 7.10
C LEU A 180 -18.77 16.92 6.23
N VAL A 181 -18.48 17.16 4.96
CA VAL A 181 -19.40 17.83 4.03
C VAL A 181 -19.80 16.88 2.92
N ASP A 182 -18.84 16.40 2.13
CA ASP A 182 -19.16 15.69 0.88
C ASP A 182 -19.72 14.28 1.16
N ALA A 183 -19.15 13.53 2.09
CA ALA A 183 -19.65 12.19 2.44
C ALA A 183 -21.10 12.22 2.96
N PRO A 184 -21.47 13.03 3.99
CA PRO A 184 -22.83 13.04 4.49
C PRO A 184 -23.83 13.63 3.51
N GLN A 185 -23.44 14.57 2.65
CA GLN A 185 -24.33 15.08 1.59
C GLN A 185 -24.46 14.10 0.43
N GLY A 186 -23.37 13.45 0.06
CA GLY A 186 -23.29 12.44 -1.00
C GLY A 186 -24.16 11.21 -0.72
N LEU A 187 -24.36 10.88 0.55
CA LEU A 187 -25.17 9.74 0.99
C LEU A 187 -26.64 10.08 1.29
N ARG A 188 -27.10 11.29 0.96
CA ARG A 188 -28.53 11.65 1.08
C ARG A 188 -29.27 11.35 -0.22
N GLU A 189 -30.31 10.53 -0.12
CA GLU A 189 -31.17 10.14 -1.26
C GLU A 189 -32.06 11.29 -1.75
N GLY A 190 -32.45 12.21 -0.87
CA GLY A 190 -33.24 13.39 -1.24
C GLY A 190 -34.66 13.02 -1.73
N SER A 191 -35.16 13.75 -2.74
CA SER A 191 -36.49 13.52 -3.31
C SER A 191 -36.60 12.18 -4.03
N ALA A 192 -35.49 11.62 -4.52
CA ALA A 192 -35.49 10.33 -5.20
C ALA A 192 -35.97 9.18 -4.29
N ALA A 193 -35.79 9.27 -2.97
CA ALA A 193 -36.36 8.31 -2.02
C ALA A 193 -37.88 8.35 -1.90
N VAL A 194 -38.50 9.48 -2.26
CA VAL A 194 -39.95 9.66 -2.29
C VAL A 194 -40.52 9.18 -3.63
N ASP A 195 -39.81 9.49 -4.71
CA ASP A 195 -40.27 9.23 -6.07
C ASP A 195 -40.04 7.79 -6.53
N TYR A 196 -39.05 7.09 -5.96
CA TYR A 196 -38.65 5.75 -6.40
C TYR A 196 -38.43 4.78 -5.26
N GLU A 197 -39.04 3.60 -5.36
CA GLU A 197 -38.81 2.50 -4.43
C GLU A 197 -37.39 1.93 -4.57
N GLY A 198 -36.69 1.75 -3.46
CA GLY A 198 -35.32 1.24 -3.45
C GLY A 198 -34.28 2.22 -3.96
N ALA A 199 -34.56 3.53 -3.93
CA ALA A 199 -33.56 4.56 -4.16
C ALA A 199 -32.41 4.44 -3.13
N LYS A 200 -31.17 4.50 -3.59
CA LYS A 200 -29.99 4.40 -2.73
C LYS A 200 -28.93 5.39 -3.17
N ALA A 201 -28.53 6.28 -2.26
CA ALA A 201 -27.44 7.21 -2.51
C ALA A 201 -26.09 6.50 -2.44
N ILE A 202 -25.22 6.78 -3.40
CA ILE A 202 -23.87 6.22 -3.48
C ILE A 202 -22.83 7.31 -3.78
N LEU A 203 -21.62 7.07 -3.28
CA LEU A 203 -20.44 7.88 -3.58
C LEU A 203 -19.75 7.31 -4.82
N LEU A 204 -19.46 8.18 -5.79
CA LEU A 204 -18.85 7.82 -7.07
C LEU A 204 -17.33 8.02 -7.05
N GLY A 205 -16.70 7.73 -8.19
CA GLY A 205 -15.25 7.86 -8.36
C GLY A 205 -14.70 9.26 -8.06
N GLY A 206 -15.47 10.33 -8.32
CA GLY A 206 -15.06 11.70 -8.03
C GLY A 206 -14.78 11.93 -6.53
N PHE A 207 -15.60 11.37 -5.65
CA PHE A 207 -15.41 11.43 -4.20
C PHE A 207 -14.09 10.75 -3.78
N TRP A 208 -13.87 9.52 -4.25
CA TRP A 208 -12.67 8.75 -3.90
C TRP A 208 -11.40 9.38 -4.48
N ALA A 209 -11.46 9.92 -5.70
CA ALA A 209 -10.36 10.65 -6.29
C ALA A 209 -9.99 11.89 -5.47
N GLN A 210 -10.98 12.64 -4.98
CA GLN A 210 -10.77 13.78 -4.09
C GLN A 210 -10.10 13.35 -2.77
N LEU A 211 -10.65 12.32 -2.11
CA LEU A 211 -10.16 11.83 -0.82
C LEU A 211 -8.71 11.35 -0.92
N TRP A 212 -8.39 10.50 -1.91
CA TRP A 212 -7.04 9.96 -2.09
C TRP A 212 -6.03 11.03 -2.51
N SER A 213 -6.44 12.00 -3.31
CA SER A 213 -5.60 13.15 -3.64
C SER A 213 -5.26 13.97 -2.39
N ALA A 214 -6.27 14.24 -1.55
CA ALA A 214 -6.09 14.98 -0.30
C ALA A 214 -5.18 14.25 0.71
N VAL A 215 -5.37 12.93 0.88
CA VAL A 215 -4.50 12.07 1.70
C VAL A 215 -3.06 12.08 1.17
N THR A 216 -2.90 11.97 -0.16
CA THR A 216 -1.58 11.99 -0.78
C THR A 216 -0.87 13.31 -0.51
N LEU A 217 -1.55 14.46 -0.63
CA LEU A 217 -0.97 15.77 -0.28
C LEU A 217 -0.59 15.86 1.20
N ALA A 218 -1.45 15.35 2.08
CA ALA A 218 -1.20 15.34 3.53
C ALA A 218 0.08 14.58 3.89
N VAL A 219 0.33 13.44 3.23
CA VAL A 219 1.50 12.58 3.46
C VAL A 219 2.75 13.10 2.74
N VAL A 220 2.62 13.56 1.49
CA VAL A 220 3.75 14.00 0.67
C VAL A 220 4.30 15.34 1.14
N GLY A 221 3.47 16.23 1.69
CA GLY A 221 3.89 17.54 2.23
C GLY A 221 5.11 17.48 3.17
N PRO A 222 5.06 16.74 4.30
CA PRO A 222 6.19 16.66 5.22
C PRO A 222 7.40 15.94 4.61
N LEU A 223 7.19 14.91 3.78
CA LEU A 223 8.27 14.18 3.11
C LEU A 223 9.02 15.08 2.12
N LEU A 224 8.29 15.84 1.30
CA LEU A 224 8.86 16.79 0.36
C LEU A 224 9.62 17.89 1.10
N ALA A 225 9.08 18.41 2.20
CA ALA A 225 9.76 19.40 3.03
C ALA A 225 11.09 18.87 3.60
N ALA A 226 11.12 17.62 4.06
CA ALA A 226 12.32 16.99 4.59
C ALA A 226 13.40 16.80 3.50
N GLN A 227 13.02 16.33 2.32
CA GLN A 227 13.93 16.12 1.19
C GLN A 227 14.49 17.44 0.65
N LEU A 228 13.63 18.45 0.45
CA LEU A 228 14.08 19.77 -0.01
C LEU A 228 15.02 20.42 1.01
N ARG A 229 14.77 20.26 2.32
CA ARG A 229 15.68 20.76 3.37
C ARG A 229 17.06 20.11 3.27
N ALA A 230 17.13 18.80 3.03
CA ALA A 230 18.40 18.09 2.88
C ALA A 230 19.20 18.60 1.66
N VAL A 231 18.54 18.78 0.52
CA VAL A 231 19.16 19.33 -0.70
C VAL A 231 19.71 20.74 -0.47
N HIS A 232 18.95 21.62 0.19
CA HIS A 232 19.41 22.97 0.50
C HIS A 232 20.56 23.01 1.53
N ALA A 233 20.61 22.04 2.45
CA ALA A 233 21.72 21.93 3.40
C ALA A 233 23.02 21.50 2.69
N ALA A 234 22.95 20.51 1.79
CA ALA A 234 24.09 20.06 1.01
C ALA A 234 24.65 21.18 0.11
N GLY A 235 23.80 21.87 -0.65
CA GLY A 235 24.25 22.95 -1.54
C GLY A 235 24.92 24.12 -0.81
N ARG A 236 24.51 24.42 0.43
CA ARG A 236 25.18 25.44 1.26
C ARG A 236 26.55 24.98 1.75
N ALA A 237 26.71 23.70 2.09
CA ALA A 237 28.01 23.15 2.48
C ALA A 237 29.00 23.15 1.32
N ASP A 238 28.54 22.80 0.11
CA ASP A 238 29.36 22.84 -1.10
C ASP A 238 29.75 24.28 -1.47
N GLN A 239 28.82 25.23 -1.34
CA GLN A 239 29.12 26.66 -1.54
C GLN A 239 30.15 27.19 -0.54
N ALA A 240 30.04 26.81 0.74
CA ALA A 240 31.01 27.21 1.77
C ALA A 240 32.41 26.68 1.47
N ARG A 241 32.54 25.40 1.05
CA ARG A 241 33.82 24.81 0.62
C ARG A 241 34.42 25.52 -0.58
N GLY A 242 33.61 25.84 -1.60
CA GLY A 242 34.09 26.57 -2.77
C GLY A 242 34.61 27.97 -2.43
N LEU A 243 34.00 28.65 -1.45
CA LEU A 243 34.49 29.94 -0.95
C LEU A 243 35.78 29.80 -0.13
N GLU A 244 35.95 28.73 0.65
CA GLU A 244 37.21 28.44 1.35
C GLU A 244 38.35 28.17 0.36
N GLU A 245 38.11 27.37 -0.68
CA GLU A 245 39.10 27.12 -1.74
C GLU A 245 39.48 28.41 -2.49
N GLN A 246 38.51 29.29 -2.76
CA GLN A 246 38.77 30.59 -3.39
C GLN A 246 39.51 31.56 -2.45
N GLY A 247 39.16 31.60 -1.16
CA GLY A 247 39.81 32.46 -0.16
C GLY A 247 41.24 32.06 0.19
N VAL A 248 41.55 30.76 0.17
CA VAL A 248 42.92 30.24 0.34
C VAL A 248 43.81 30.61 -0.85
N THR A 249 43.23 30.85 -2.02
CA THR A 249 43.97 31.28 -3.22
C THR A 249 44.35 32.78 -3.18
N GLU A 250 43.63 33.61 -2.41
CA GLU A 250 43.96 35.04 -2.24
C GLU A 250 44.92 35.36 -1.09
N THR A 251 45.22 34.40 -0.21
CA THR A 251 46.24 34.60 0.84
C THR A 251 47.66 34.50 0.29
N PHE A 252 48.20 35.68 -0.04
CA PHE A 252 49.62 36.07 -0.13
C PHE A 252 50.45 35.60 -1.34
N PRO A 253 50.80 36.50 -2.28
CA PRO A 253 52.07 36.34 -3.00
C PRO A 253 53.19 36.38 -1.96
N VAL A 254 53.90 35.26 -1.79
CA VAL A 254 55.14 35.23 -1.04
C VAL A 254 56.06 36.28 -1.67
N PRO A 255 56.43 37.37 -0.98
CA PRO A 255 57.36 38.33 -1.54
C PRO A 255 58.68 37.60 -1.83
N PRO A 256 59.31 37.83 -2.99
CA PRO A 256 60.53 37.14 -3.37
C PRO A 256 61.59 37.35 -2.28
N PRO A 257 62.25 36.28 -1.81
CA PRO A 257 63.29 36.39 -0.80
C PRO A 257 64.50 37.09 -1.43
N GLY A 258 64.75 38.32 -1.00
CA GLY A 258 66.03 38.99 -1.19
C GLY A 258 66.00 40.18 -2.16
N SER A 259 65.64 41.36 -1.64
CA SER A 259 66.30 42.60 -2.06
C SER A 259 67.06 43.15 -0.86
N GLY A 260 68.21 42.54 -0.59
CA GLY A 260 69.19 43.07 0.36
C GLY A 260 69.70 44.40 -0.17
N MET A 261 69.15 45.50 0.33
CA MET A 261 69.74 46.82 0.22
C MET A 261 70.82 46.92 1.30
N GLU A 262 72.05 46.55 0.94
CA GLU A 262 73.25 46.96 1.68
C GLU A 262 73.32 48.49 1.67
N GLY A 263 73.13 49.06 2.87
CA GLY A 263 73.24 50.49 3.11
C GLY A 263 74.68 50.96 2.95
N ALA A 264 74.88 51.93 2.05
CA ALA A 264 75.96 52.88 2.13
C ALA A 264 75.60 53.94 3.18
N ALA A 265 76.40 54.03 4.24
CA ALA A 265 76.44 55.20 5.11
C ALA A 265 77.91 55.59 5.30
N THR A 266 78.18 56.78 4.76
CA THR A 266 79.37 57.63 4.91
C THR A 266 79.54 58.16 6.33
#